data_AF-A0A2N3DB81-F1
#
_entry.id   AF-A0A2N3DB81-F1
#
_cell.length_a   1.000
_cell.length_b   1.000
_cell.length_c   1.000
_cell.angle_alpha   90.00
_cell.angle_beta   90.00
_cell.angle_gamma   90.00
#
_symmetry.space_group_name_H-M   'P 1'
#
loop_
_entity.id
_entity.type
_entity.pdbx_description
1 polymer ?
#
loop_
_entity_poly.entity_id
_entity_poly.type
_entity_poly.pdbx_seq_one_letter_code
_entity_poly.pdbx_strand_id
1 'polypeptide(L)'
;MRRPRRHQPSSIDRLDPEIKDLIGKLRIDHGWTIDEIRQKLIELGQGVSRSALGRHVKSIEEVGAQLRQARETAQALVNQVGEGNEDRLVELNIELAQSMLLRLFTATNDDGDGQPVTLGPMEVMLATKALQQLTSARKANTDLILKTRDAATKAAAGKARDAAKTRGLGKETADWIYNEVLGVAT
;
A
#
# COMPACT_ATOMS: atom_id res chain seq x y z
N MET A 1 14.57 -19.63 38.42
CA MET A 1 14.05 -18.83 37.28
C MET A 1 15.03 -17.72 36.94
N ARG A 2 15.55 -17.67 35.70
CA ARG A 2 16.37 -16.54 35.24
C ARG A 2 15.46 -15.32 35.04
N ARG A 3 15.77 -14.19 35.70
CA ARG A 3 15.07 -12.91 35.47
C ARG A 3 15.13 -12.54 33.98
N PRO A 4 14.04 -12.05 33.37
CA PRO A 4 14.08 -11.56 31.99
C PRO A 4 15.12 -10.44 31.91
N ARG A 5 16.04 -10.53 30.95
CA ARG A 5 17.06 -9.51 30.74
C ARG A 5 16.35 -8.23 30.30
N ARG A 6 16.48 -7.16 31.09
CA ARG A 6 16.06 -5.81 30.66
C ARG A 6 16.66 -5.54 29.28
N HIS A 7 15.83 -5.19 28.30
CA HIS A 7 16.28 -4.79 26.97
C HIS A 7 17.14 -3.53 27.15
N GLN A 8 18.46 -3.71 27.16
CA GLN A 8 19.38 -2.58 27.15
C GLN A 8 19.41 -2.03 25.72
N PRO A 9 19.19 -0.72 25.53
CA PRO A 9 19.30 -0.10 24.22
C PRO A 9 20.75 -0.25 23.73
N SER A 10 20.87 -0.73 22.50
CA SER A 10 22.13 -0.96 21.80
C SER A 10 22.87 0.36 21.55
N SER A 11 24.14 0.30 21.14
CA SER A 11 24.88 1.50 20.76
C SER A 11 24.24 2.24 19.58
N ILE A 12 23.48 1.53 18.73
CA ILE A 12 22.75 2.14 17.62
C ILE A 12 21.48 2.84 18.11
N ASP A 13 20.76 2.25 19.06
CA ASP A 13 19.49 2.81 19.56
C ASP A 13 19.66 4.19 20.20
N ARG A 14 20.87 4.48 20.70
CA ARG A 14 21.24 5.75 21.33
C ARG A 14 21.69 6.83 20.35
N LEU A 15 21.87 6.50 19.06
CA LEU A 15 22.23 7.47 18.05
C LEU A 15 21.07 8.41 17.75
N ASP A 16 21.42 9.62 17.35
CA ASP A 16 20.46 10.59 16.84
C ASP A 16 19.75 10.04 15.59
N PRO A 17 18.47 10.39 15.38
CA PRO A 17 17.69 9.92 14.23
C PRO A 17 18.39 10.17 12.87
N GLU A 18 19.03 11.32 12.71
CA GLU A 18 19.73 11.68 11.46
C GLU A 18 20.90 10.73 11.16
N ILE A 19 21.60 10.24 12.18
CA ILE A 19 22.70 9.30 12.03
C ILE A 19 22.17 7.90 11.68
N LYS A 20 21.03 7.50 12.25
CA LYS A 20 20.35 6.24 11.89
C LYS A 20 19.90 6.25 10.44
N ASP A 21 19.32 7.36 9.97
CA ASP A 21 18.92 7.54 8.58
C ASP A 21 20.13 7.50 7.63
N LEU A 22 21.26 8.10 8.03
CA LEU A 22 22.51 8.03 7.28
C LEU A 22 23.00 6.58 7.10
N ILE A 23 22.91 5.75 8.15
CA ILE A 23 23.26 4.32 8.05
C ILE A 23 22.41 3.63 6.98
N GLY A 24 21.10 3.90 6.99
CA GLY A 24 20.16 3.40 5.98
C GLY A 24 20.55 3.81 4.56
N LYS A 25 20.81 5.11 4.34
CA LYS A 25 21.22 5.64 3.02
C LYS A 25 22.53 5.03 2.52
N LEU A 26 23.56 4.96 3.38
CA LEU A 26 24.85 4.38 3.00
C LEU A 26 24.72 2.91 2.61
N ARG A 27 23.86 2.15 3.30
CA ARG A 27 23.63 0.74 2.95
C ARG A 27 22.78 0.58 1.69
N ILE A 28 21.63 1.26 1.62
CA ILE A 28 20.62 1.05 0.57
C ILE A 28 21.03 1.72 -0.74
N ASP A 29 21.47 2.97 -0.69
CA ASP A 29 21.71 3.79 -1.89
C ASP A 29 23.13 3.57 -2.43
N HIS A 30 24.10 3.35 -1.55
CA HIS A 30 25.52 3.26 -1.90
C HIS A 30 26.13 1.86 -1.74
N GLY A 31 25.40 0.89 -1.16
CA GLY A 31 25.87 -0.49 -1.03
C GLY A 31 27.02 -0.69 -0.04
N TRP A 32 27.28 0.26 0.86
CA TRP A 32 28.44 0.19 1.75
C TRP A 32 28.36 -0.99 2.71
N THR A 33 29.50 -1.62 2.96
CA THR A 33 29.67 -2.70 3.94
C THR A 33 29.55 -2.18 5.37
N ILE A 34 29.30 -3.10 6.31
CA ILE A 34 29.23 -2.77 7.74
C ILE A 34 30.52 -2.06 8.21
N ASP A 35 31.67 -2.45 7.68
CA ASP A 35 32.96 -1.89 8.09
C ASP A 35 33.18 -0.48 7.52
N GLU A 36 32.77 -0.21 6.28
CA GLU A 36 32.80 1.13 5.69
C GLU A 36 31.84 2.09 6.39
N ILE A 37 30.62 1.65 6.67
CA ILE A 37 29.64 2.43 7.44
C ILE A 37 30.19 2.72 8.84
N ARG A 38 30.78 1.72 9.49
CA ARG A 38 31.39 1.90 10.82
C ARG A 38 32.53 2.90 10.79
N GLN A 39 33.40 2.83 9.79
CA GLN A 39 34.51 3.77 9.64
C GLN A 39 34.00 5.21 9.51
N LYS A 40 32.93 5.40 8.73
CA LYS A 40 32.32 6.72 8.56
C LYS A 40 31.65 7.24 9.81
N LEU A 41 31.00 6.37 10.58
CA LEU A 41 30.43 6.74 11.87
C LEU A 41 31.52 7.16 12.87
N ILE A 42 32.68 6.51 12.86
CA ILE A 42 33.83 6.89 13.69
C ILE A 42 34.34 8.29 13.30
N GLU A 43 34.45 8.60 12.01
CA GLU A 43 34.82 9.95 11.53
C GLU A 43 33.86 11.04 12.01
N LEU A 44 32.57 10.70 12.14
CA LEU A 44 31.52 11.58 12.65
C LEU A 44 31.46 11.62 14.20
N GLY A 45 32.44 11.03 14.88
CA GLY A 45 32.53 11.00 16.34
C GLY A 45 31.58 10.00 17.01
N GLN A 46 31.00 9.06 16.27
CA GLN A 46 30.03 8.09 16.77
C GLN A 46 30.70 6.75 17.13
N GLY A 47 30.71 6.43 18.43
CA GLY A 47 31.26 5.19 18.96
C GLY A 47 30.28 4.01 18.87
N VAL A 48 30.27 3.29 17.75
CA VAL A 48 29.38 2.14 17.54
C VAL A 48 30.11 0.79 17.50
N SER A 49 29.50 -0.21 18.13
CA SER A 49 29.99 -1.58 18.06
C SER A 49 29.62 -2.24 16.71
N ARG A 50 30.56 -3.01 16.13
CA ARG A 50 30.35 -3.72 14.85
C ARG A 50 29.16 -4.67 14.89
N SER A 51 28.95 -5.35 16.02
CA SER A 51 27.84 -6.31 16.18
C SER A 51 26.47 -5.61 16.29
N ALA A 52 26.38 -4.45 16.93
CA ALA A 52 25.13 -3.67 16.95
C ALA A 52 24.83 -3.09 15.56
N LEU A 53 25.84 -2.56 14.87
CA LEU A 53 25.68 -2.06 13.51
C LEU A 53 25.25 -3.19 12.55
N GLY A 54 25.86 -4.37 12.64
CA GLY A 54 25.49 -5.51 11.80
C GLY A 54 24.05 -5.97 11.99
N ARG A 55 23.53 -6.00 13.23
CA ARG A 55 22.11 -6.31 13.48
C ARG A 55 21.18 -5.26 12.88
N HIS A 56 21.54 -3.98 13.02
CA HIS A 56 20.75 -2.88 12.48
C HIS A 56 20.73 -2.89 10.94
N VAL A 57 21.89 -3.05 10.31
CA VAL A 57 22.02 -3.19 8.85
C VAL A 57 21.22 -4.38 8.34
N LYS A 58 21.31 -5.54 8.99
CA LYS A 58 20.52 -6.72 8.63
C LYS A 58 19.01 -6.45 8.67
N SER A 59 18.53 -5.77 9.72
CA SER A 59 17.12 -5.38 9.82
C SER A 59 16.70 -4.42 8.70
N ILE A 60 17.55 -3.46 8.34
CA ILE A 60 17.32 -2.56 7.20
C ILE A 60 17.24 -3.34 5.88
N GLU A 61 18.11 -4.34 5.68
CA GLU A 61 18.12 -5.16 4.48
C GLU A 61 16.88 -6.03 4.34
N GLU A 62 16.39 -6.60 5.45
CA GLU A 62 15.15 -7.38 5.50
C GLU A 62 13.95 -6.51 5.09
N VAL A 63 13.84 -5.30 5.66
CA VAL A 63 12.80 -4.33 5.27
C VAL A 63 12.97 -3.88 3.81
N GLY A 64 14.21 -3.64 3.37
CA GLY A 64 14.51 -3.27 1.99
C GLY A 64 14.16 -4.37 0.99
N ALA A 65 14.37 -5.64 1.34
CA ALA A 65 14.00 -6.79 0.53
C ALA A 65 12.46 -6.92 0.42
N GLN A 66 11.75 -6.77 1.54
CA GLN A 66 10.29 -6.76 1.55
C GLN A 66 9.72 -5.63 0.69
N LEU A 67 10.30 -4.43 0.75
CA LEU A 67 9.90 -3.28 -0.07
C LEU A 67 10.16 -3.52 -1.57
N ARG A 68 11.31 -4.10 -1.95
CA ARG A 68 11.59 -4.45 -3.35
C ARG A 68 10.57 -5.47 -3.87
N GLN A 69 10.32 -6.52 -3.10
CA GLN A 69 9.34 -7.54 -3.46
C GLN A 69 7.92 -6.96 -3.59
N ALA A 70 7.55 -6.03 -2.70
CA ALA A 70 6.29 -5.31 -2.80
C ALA A 70 6.22 -4.46 -4.08
N ARG A 71 7.31 -3.77 -4.45
CA ARG A 71 7.37 -2.99 -5.71
C ARG A 71 7.31 -3.87 -6.95
N GLU A 72 8.03 -4.98 -6.99
CA GLU A 72 8.00 -5.93 -8.11
C GLU A 72 6.60 -6.52 -8.27
N THR A 73 5.97 -6.88 -7.15
CA THR A 73 4.59 -7.37 -7.14
C THR A 73 3.64 -6.28 -7.65
N ALA A 74 3.75 -5.05 -7.14
CA ALA A 74 2.93 -3.93 -7.61
C ALA A 74 3.11 -3.67 -9.12
N GLN A 75 4.34 -3.72 -9.63
CA GLN A 75 4.61 -3.53 -11.06
C GLN A 75 4.05 -4.68 -11.91
N ALA A 76 4.18 -5.92 -11.46
CA ALA A 76 3.59 -7.07 -12.13
C ALA A 76 2.06 -6.96 -12.20
N LEU A 77 1.43 -6.47 -11.12
CA LEU A 77 -0.01 -6.24 -11.07
C LEU A 77 -0.46 -5.12 -12.01
N VAL A 78 0.29 -4.01 -12.10
CA VAL A 78 0.06 -2.96 -13.11
C VAL A 78 0.15 -3.51 -14.53
N ASN A 79 1.18 -4.31 -14.82
CA ASN A 79 1.34 -4.91 -16.14
C ASN A 79 0.21 -5.91 -16.48
N GLN A 80 -0.32 -6.62 -15.48
CA GLN A 80 -1.41 -7.60 -15.67
C GLN A 80 -2.78 -6.94 -15.82
N VAL A 81 -3.01 -5.80 -15.17
CA VAL A 81 -4.26 -5.04 -15.23
C VAL A 81 -4.39 -4.27 -16.56
N GLY A 82 -3.27 -3.85 -17.16
CA GLY A 82 -3.23 -3.16 -18.45
C GLY A 82 -3.59 -1.67 -18.37
N GLU A 83 -3.15 -0.90 -19.35
CA GLU A 83 -3.40 0.54 -19.43
C GLU A 83 -4.91 0.86 -19.51
N GLY A 84 -5.36 1.88 -18.78
CA GLY A 84 -6.77 2.30 -18.75
C GLY A 84 -7.67 1.57 -17.74
N ASN A 85 -7.11 0.67 -16.93
CA ASN A 85 -7.84 -0.07 -15.89
C ASN A 85 -7.46 0.39 -14.46
N GLU A 86 -7.33 1.70 -14.25
CA GLU A 86 -6.94 2.31 -12.96
C GLU A 86 -7.87 1.88 -11.81
N ASP A 87 -9.17 1.78 -12.07
CA ASP A 87 -10.17 1.30 -11.11
C ASP A 87 -9.86 -0.11 -10.58
N ARG A 88 -9.36 -0.98 -11.46
CA ARG A 88 -9.01 -2.38 -11.15
C ARG A 88 -7.73 -2.46 -10.33
N LEU A 89 -6.81 -1.50 -10.49
CA LEU A 89 -5.63 -1.37 -9.64
C LEU A 89 -5.98 -0.99 -8.21
N VAL A 90 -6.95 -0.08 -8.02
CA VAL A 90 -7.43 0.29 -6.68
C VAL A 90 -8.07 -0.91 -5.99
N GLU A 91 -8.92 -1.65 -6.69
CA GLU A 91 -9.57 -2.85 -6.16
C GLU A 91 -8.56 -3.93 -5.74
N LEU A 92 -7.55 -4.16 -6.59
CA LEU A 92 -6.48 -5.12 -6.33
C LEU A 92 -5.61 -4.76 -5.12
N ASN A 93 -5.28 -3.47 -4.94
CA ASN A 93 -4.55 -3.02 -3.76
C ASN A 93 -5.34 -3.25 -2.46
N ILE A 94 -6.67 -3.04 -2.49
CA ILE A 94 -7.54 -3.30 -1.35
C ILE A 94 -7.56 -4.81 -1.03
N GLU A 95 -7.65 -5.67 -2.05
CA GLU A 95 -7.60 -7.13 -1.88
C GLU A 95 -6.25 -7.60 -1.31
N LEU A 96 -5.15 -7.05 -1.80
CA LEU A 96 -3.81 -7.34 -1.26
C LEU A 96 -3.69 -6.94 0.20
N ALA A 97 -4.12 -5.74 0.57
CA ALA A 97 -4.09 -5.28 1.96
C ALA A 97 -4.95 -6.17 2.87
N GLN A 98 -6.14 -6.56 2.39
CA GLN A 98 -7.01 -7.51 3.11
C GLN A 98 -6.33 -8.89 3.26
N SER A 99 -5.62 -9.37 2.23
CA SER A 99 -4.86 -10.63 2.30
C SER A 99 -3.71 -10.57 3.31
N MET A 100 -3.02 -9.43 3.41
CA MET A 100 -1.96 -9.21 4.39
C MET A 100 -2.52 -9.22 5.82
N LEU A 101 -3.65 -8.55 6.04
CA LEU A 101 -4.34 -8.57 7.33
C LEU A 101 -4.79 -9.98 7.70
N LEU A 102 -5.35 -10.74 6.76
CA LEU A 102 -5.72 -12.14 7.01
C LEU A 102 -4.50 -12.98 7.38
N ARG A 103 -3.39 -12.85 6.64
CA ARG A 103 -2.13 -13.53 6.96
C ARG A 103 -1.62 -13.18 8.35
N LEU A 104 -1.77 -11.93 8.79
CA LEU A 104 -1.41 -11.51 10.15
C LEU A 104 -2.28 -12.22 11.20
N PHE A 105 -3.59 -12.36 10.96
CA PHE A 105 -4.49 -13.08 11.87
C PHE A 105 -4.25 -14.60 11.88
N THR A 106 -3.77 -15.17 10.79
CA THR A 106 -3.48 -16.61 10.68
C THR A 106 -2.00 -16.93 10.88
N ALA A 107 -1.15 -15.93 11.16
CA ALA A 107 0.26 -16.14 11.39
C ALA A 107 0.46 -16.98 12.65
N THR A 108 1.45 -17.86 12.62
CA THR A 108 1.88 -18.67 13.75
C THR A 108 3.26 -18.19 14.20
N ASN A 109 3.59 -18.37 15.48
CA ASN A 109 4.90 -17.96 15.99
C ASN A 109 6.02 -18.74 15.29
N ASP A 110 7.03 -18.03 14.78
CA ASP A 110 8.21 -18.61 14.12
C ASP A 110 9.16 -19.33 15.11
N ASP A 111 8.87 -19.28 16.41
CA ASP A 111 9.64 -19.92 17.48
C ASP A 111 9.42 -21.46 17.56
N GLY A 112 8.74 -22.05 16.57
CA GLY A 112 8.73 -23.49 16.32
C GLY A 112 7.66 -24.30 17.05
N ASP A 113 6.74 -23.66 17.77
CA ASP A 113 5.60 -24.32 18.43
C ASP A 113 4.31 -24.34 17.57
N GLY A 114 4.29 -23.59 16.46
CA GLY A 114 3.14 -23.52 15.54
C GLY A 114 1.89 -22.88 16.16
N GLN A 115 2.03 -22.23 17.32
CA GLN A 115 0.89 -21.60 17.98
C GLN A 115 0.48 -20.31 17.25
N PRO A 116 -0.83 -20.00 17.16
CA PRO A 116 -1.29 -18.75 16.58
C PRO A 116 -0.65 -17.54 17.27
N VAL A 117 -0.30 -16.52 16.49
CA VAL A 117 0.13 -15.23 17.02
C VAL A 117 -0.99 -14.69 17.90
N THR A 118 -0.69 -14.45 19.17
CA THR A 118 -1.67 -13.86 20.10
C THR A 118 -1.63 -12.35 19.94
N LEU A 119 -2.66 -11.76 19.34
CA LEU A 119 -2.77 -10.31 19.22
C LEU A 119 -3.24 -9.68 20.54
N GLY A 120 -2.52 -8.67 21.00
CA GLY A 120 -2.94 -7.84 22.11
C GLY A 120 -4.13 -6.94 21.76
N PRO A 121 -4.85 -6.37 22.75
CA PRO A 121 -6.04 -5.53 22.51
C PRO A 121 -5.80 -4.36 21.55
N MET A 122 -4.63 -3.72 21.63
CA MET A 122 -4.23 -2.63 20.73
C MET A 122 -4.02 -3.08 19.29
N GLU A 123 -3.43 -4.26 19.09
CA GLU A 123 -3.17 -4.82 17.76
C GLU A 123 -4.48 -5.25 17.10
N VAL A 124 -5.38 -5.86 17.86
CA VAL A 124 -6.75 -6.18 17.41
C VAL A 124 -7.50 -4.90 17.00
N MET A 125 -7.40 -3.84 17.80
CA MET A 125 -8.03 -2.55 17.47
C MET A 125 -7.45 -1.95 16.19
N LEU A 126 -6.13 -1.95 16.02
CA LEU A 126 -5.46 -1.46 14.82
C LEU A 126 -5.87 -2.26 13.58
N ALA A 127 -5.90 -3.59 13.67
CA ALA A 127 -6.32 -4.46 12.59
C ALA A 127 -7.80 -4.26 12.22
N THR A 128 -8.67 -4.12 13.22
CA THR A 128 -10.10 -3.81 13.00
C THR A 128 -10.28 -2.47 12.30
N LYS A 129 -9.52 -1.45 12.72
CA LYS A 129 -9.53 -0.13 12.09
C LYS A 129 -9.03 -0.18 10.65
N ALA A 130 -7.99 -0.95 10.38
CA ALA A 130 -7.49 -1.17 9.02
C ALA A 130 -8.55 -1.84 8.12
N LEU A 131 -9.25 -2.87 8.62
CA LEU A 131 -10.37 -3.51 7.89
C LEU A 131 -11.51 -2.54 7.60
N GLN A 132 -11.88 -1.70 8.58
CA GLN A 132 -12.90 -0.65 8.39
C GLN A 132 -12.48 0.34 7.30
N GLN A 133 -11.23 0.82 7.35
CA GLN A 133 -10.69 1.74 6.36
C GLN A 133 -10.67 1.13 4.95
N LEU A 134 -10.26 -0.13 4.81
CA LEU A 134 -10.29 -0.84 3.52
C LEU A 134 -11.72 -0.99 2.98
N THR A 135 -12.68 -1.30 3.85
CA THR A 135 -14.09 -1.41 3.47
C THR A 135 -14.65 -0.06 3.01
N SER A 136 -14.35 1.02 3.73
CA SER A 136 -14.71 2.38 3.35
C SER A 136 -14.07 2.79 2.03
N ALA A 137 -12.79 2.46 1.81
CA ALA A 137 -12.09 2.74 0.57
C ALA A 137 -12.72 1.99 -0.62
N ARG A 138 -13.09 0.71 -0.45
CA ARG A 138 -13.78 -0.06 -1.49
C ARG A 138 -15.11 0.59 -1.86
N LYS A 139 -15.92 0.97 -0.86
CA LYS A 139 -17.20 1.66 -1.10
C LYS A 139 -17.00 2.97 -1.85
N ALA A 140 -16.06 3.81 -1.41
CA ALA A 140 -15.76 5.07 -2.06
C ALA A 140 -15.31 4.88 -3.52
N ASN A 141 -14.49 3.85 -3.79
CA ASN A 141 -14.07 3.50 -5.15
C ASN A 141 -15.26 3.07 -6.01
N THR A 142 -16.12 2.18 -5.52
CA THR A 142 -17.34 1.76 -6.22
C THR A 142 -18.25 2.95 -6.53
N ASP A 143 -18.46 3.84 -5.55
CA ASP A 143 -19.28 5.04 -5.73
C ASP A 143 -18.68 5.98 -6.79
N LEU A 144 -17.36 6.13 -6.83
CA LEU A 144 -16.67 6.92 -7.85
C LEU A 144 -16.80 6.31 -9.25
N ILE A 145 -16.65 4.99 -9.38
CA ILE A 145 -16.82 4.26 -10.65
C ILE A 145 -18.25 4.46 -11.17
N LEU A 146 -19.25 4.27 -10.31
CA LEU A 146 -20.66 4.43 -10.68
C LEU A 146 -20.96 5.86 -11.13
N LYS A 147 -20.47 6.87 -10.39
CA LYS A 147 -20.63 8.28 -10.76
C LYS A 147 -19.94 8.62 -12.09
N THR A 148 -18.74 8.09 -12.30
CA THR A 148 -17.98 8.33 -13.54
C THR A 148 -18.68 7.70 -14.74
N ARG A 149 -19.18 6.47 -14.59
CA ARG A 149 -19.97 5.79 -15.62
C ARG A 149 -21.28 6.52 -15.91
N ASP A 150 -22.02 6.91 -14.88
CA ASP A 150 -23.26 7.67 -15.04
C ASP A 150 -23.03 9.00 -15.76
N ALA A 151 -22.00 9.76 -15.36
CA ALA A 151 -21.62 11.00 -16.03
C ALA A 151 -21.22 10.77 -17.50
N ALA A 152 -20.46 9.71 -17.79
CA ALA A 152 -20.08 9.35 -19.15
C ALA A 152 -21.29 8.95 -20.01
N THR A 153 -22.22 8.15 -19.47
CA THR A 153 -23.47 7.76 -20.14
C THR A 153 -24.33 8.99 -20.43
N LYS A 154 -24.52 9.88 -19.45
CA LYS A 154 -25.26 11.14 -19.62
C LYS A 154 -24.63 12.04 -20.70
N ALA A 155 -23.31 12.19 -20.68
CA ALA A 155 -22.59 12.97 -21.68
C ALA A 155 -22.70 12.38 -23.09
N ALA A 156 -22.57 11.05 -23.23
CA ALA A 156 -22.71 10.36 -24.50
C ALA A 156 -24.14 10.45 -25.03
N ALA A 157 -25.14 10.25 -24.17
CA ALA A 157 -26.54 10.37 -24.55
C ALA A 157 -26.91 11.79 -24.97
N GLY A 158 -26.40 12.81 -24.27
CA GLY A 158 -26.59 14.21 -24.64
C GLY A 158 -26.05 14.50 -26.04
N LYS A 159 -24.82 14.06 -26.32
CA LYS A 159 -24.21 14.19 -27.66
C LYS A 159 -25.01 13.45 -28.74
N ALA A 160 -25.52 12.25 -28.46
CA ALA A 160 -26.34 11.48 -29.40
C ALA A 160 -27.66 12.18 -29.71
N ARG A 161 -28.34 12.72 -28.68
CA ARG A 161 -29.57 13.52 -28.81
C ARG A 161 -29.34 14.77 -29.65
N ASP A 162 -28.26 15.49 -29.41
CA ASP A 162 -27.94 16.71 -30.15
C ASP A 162 -27.62 16.39 -31.62
N ALA A 163 -26.83 15.35 -31.87
CA ALA A 163 -26.55 14.87 -33.24
C ALA A 163 -27.83 14.43 -33.98
N ALA A 164 -28.76 13.75 -33.29
CA ALA A 164 -30.04 13.36 -33.86
C ALA A 164 -30.89 14.57 -34.27
N LYS A 165 -30.96 15.61 -33.42
CA LYS A 165 -31.65 16.86 -33.75
C LYS A 165 -31.03 17.55 -34.97
N THR A 166 -29.70 17.60 -35.05
CA THR A 166 -29.00 18.18 -36.23
C THR A 166 -29.31 17.45 -37.52
N ARG A 167 -29.60 16.13 -37.46
CA ARG A 167 -29.99 15.31 -38.62
C ARG A 167 -31.49 15.36 -38.94
N GLY A 168 -32.25 16.23 -38.28
CA GLY A 168 -33.66 16.47 -38.59
C GLY A 168 -34.63 15.58 -37.82
N LEU A 169 -34.18 14.84 -36.79
CA LEU A 169 -35.13 14.23 -35.87
C LEU A 169 -35.86 15.34 -35.09
N GLY A 170 -37.19 15.22 -35.00
CA GLY A 170 -38.01 16.09 -34.16
C GLY A 170 -37.57 16.02 -32.70
N LYS A 171 -37.72 17.14 -31.97
CA LYS A 171 -37.33 17.24 -30.55
C LYS A 171 -37.95 16.13 -29.70
N GLU A 172 -39.23 15.84 -29.93
CA GLU A 172 -39.95 14.78 -29.21
C GLU A 172 -39.32 13.40 -29.42
N THR A 173 -39.00 13.04 -30.67
CA THR A 173 -38.35 11.76 -30.99
C THR A 173 -36.93 11.69 -30.42
N ALA A 174 -36.15 12.77 -30.49
CA ALA A 174 -34.80 12.80 -29.93
C ALA A 174 -34.80 12.69 -28.40
N ASP A 175 -35.80 13.30 -27.74
CA ASP A 175 -35.96 13.25 -26.28
C ASP A 175 -36.46 11.86 -25.83
N TRP A 176 -37.33 11.23 -26.62
CA TRP A 176 -37.75 9.84 -26.41
C TRP A 176 -36.56 8.87 -26.52
N ILE A 177 -35.72 8.98 -27.55
CA ILE A 177 -34.51 8.14 -27.68
C ILE A 177 -33.56 8.33 -26.49
N TYR A 178 -33.37 9.58 -26.05
CA TYR A 178 -32.50 9.90 -24.92
C TYR A 178 -32.96 9.23 -23.61
N ASN A 179 -34.26 9.25 -23.33
CA ASN A 179 -34.82 8.68 -22.10
C ASN A 179 -34.99 7.16 -22.18
N GLU A 180 -35.63 6.65 -23.23
CA GLU A 180 -36.11 5.27 -23.31
C GLU A 180 -35.07 4.31 -23.90
N VAL A 181 -34.26 4.77 -24.87
CA VAL A 181 -33.29 3.91 -25.57
C VAL A 181 -31.92 3.99 -24.91
N LEU A 182 -31.48 5.20 -24.54
CA LEU A 182 -30.18 5.40 -23.92
C LEU A 182 -30.22 5.28 -22.38
N GLY A 183 -31.41 5.05 -21.81
CA GLY A 183 -31.60 4.71 -20.40
C GLY A 183 -31.19 5.81 -19.42
N VAL A 184 -31.09 7.06 -19.89
CA VAL A 184 -30.77 8.22 -19.06
C VAL A 184 -32.08 8.79 -18.53
N ALA A 185 -32.79 8.01 -17.72
CA ALA A 185 -33.97 8.51 -17.04
C ALA A 185 -33.57 9.70 -16.14
N THR A 186 -34.31 10.81 -16.28
CA THR A 186 -34.20 12.02 -15.45
C THR A 186 -34.37 11.75 -13.96
#